data_AF-A0A4D7H165-F1
#
_entry.id   AF-A0A4D7H165-F1
#
_cell.length_a   1.000
_cell.length_b   1.000
_cell.length_c   1.000
_cell.angle_alpha   90.00
_cell.angle_beta   90.00
_cell.angle_gamma   90.00
#
_symmetry.space_group_name_H-M   'P 1'
#
loop_
_entity.id
_entity.type
_entity.pdbx_description
1 polymer ?
#
loop_
_entity_poly.entity_id
_entity_poly.type
_entity_poly.pdbx_seq_one_letter_code
_entity_poly.pdbx_strand_id
1 'polypeptide(L)'
;MSRRDDDLEELLGELEETLSELRSELREGRAPRRRPFEPPTPRDILRFTEEYTIPTVISTLEATIQALELFRRLLRLADPERAIREESRSARETTRRHADDVGRVAVDGLERALSELQRALSEADLPENGESRDIVEEARQLSRDIEERLADSRRRNRDSERRDRSTDGRPRATRERGGPMRRDGRDDAFDDGAVRISVSDEEGDETDGDDSDDAERTGDDSDEPPTVDIESELDSIRDEVERAERGEEPRPEDDEE
;
A
#
# COMPACT_ATOMS: atom_id res chain seq x y z
N MET A 1 -25.48 -15.92 -37.40
CA MET A 1 -24.69 -14.72 -37.07
C MET A 1 -25.60 -13.51 -36.90
N SER A 2 -26.65 -13.36 -37.71
CA SER A 2 -27.59 -12.22 -37.72
C SER A 2 -28.15 -11.72 -36.37
N ARG A 3 -28.60 -12.59 -35.45
CA ARG A 3 -29.25 -12.11 -34.20
C ARG A 3 -28.36 -11.24 -33.30
N ARG A 4 -27.04 -11.50 -33.28
CA ARG A 4 -26.10 -10.70 -32.47
C ARG A 4 -25.78 -9.36 -33.12
N ASP A 5 -25.89 -9.29 -34.44
CA ASP A 5 -25.70 -8.06 -35.19
C ASP A 5 -26.95 -7.18 -35.03
N ASP A 6 -28.15 -7.78 -35.02
CA ASP A 6 -29.42 -7.09 -34.76
C ASP A 6 -29.48 -6.47 -33.34
N ASP A 7 -29.08 -7.23 -32.30
CA ASP A 7 -29.03 -6.74 -30.91
C ASP A 7 -28.01 -5.60 -30.73
N LEU A 8 -26.90 -5.63 -31.49
CA LEU A 8 -25.87 -4.60 -31.43
C LEU A 8 -26.32 -3.30 -32.11
N GLU A 9 -27.09 -3.40 -33.19
CA GLU A 9 -27.63 -2.24 -33.90
C GLU A 9 -28.72 -1.52 -33.08
N GLU A 10 -29.51 -2.26 -32.30
CA GLU A 10 -30.46 -1.70 -31.32
C GLU A 10 -29.74 -0.95 -30.19
N LEU A 11 -28.70 -1.56 -29.60
CA LEU A 11 -27.89 -0.92 -28.55
C LEU A 11 -27.13 0.31 -29.05
N LEU A 12 -26.65 0.30 -30.30
CA LEU A 12 -26.00 1.44 -30.93
C LEU A 12 -27.00 2.58 -31.18
N GLY A 13 -28.23 2.25 -31.57
CA GLY A 13 -29.30 3.23 -31.73
C GLY A 13 -29.67 3.91 -30.41
N GLU A 14 -29.81 3.14 -29.33
CA GLU A 14 -30.10 3.66 -27.98
C GLU A 14 -28.94 4.54 -27.46
N LEU A 15 -27.69 4.14 -27.72
CA LEU A 15 -26.52 4.92 -27.37
C LEU A 15 -26.43 6.23 -28.18
N GLU A 16 -26.76 6.20 -29.47
CA GLU A 16 -26.79 7.40 -30.32
C GLU A 16 -27.87 8.38 -29.85
N GLU A 17 -29.06 7.88 -29.48
CA GLU A 17 -30.14 8.68 -28.92
C GLU A 17 -29.72 9.34 -27.60
N THR A 18 -29.13 8.57 -26.69
CA THR A 18 -28.65 9.07 -25.39
C THR A 18 -27.52 10.10 -25.56
N LEU A 19 -26.59 9.87 -26.50
CA LEU A 19 -25.52 10.83 -26.80
C LEU A 19 -26.05 12.10 -27.48
N SER A 20 -27.09 12.00 -28.29
CA SER A 20 -27.76 13.14 -28.91
C SER A 20 -28.48 14.00 -27.86
N GLU A 21 -29.18 13.35 -26.92
CA GLU A 21 -29.84 14.00 -25.78
C GLU A 21 -28.81 14.73 -24.90
N LEU A 22 -27.74 14.05 -24.49
CA LEU A 22 -26.68 14.63 -23.66
C LEU A 22 -25.94 15.76 -24.39
N ARG A 23 -25.74 15.65 -25.72
CA ARG A 23 -25.15 16.72 -26.53
C ARG A 23 -26.07 17.92 -26.67
N SER A 24 -27.38 17.69 -26.76
CA SER A 24 -28.38 18.76 -26.78
C SER A 24 -28.38 19.49 -25.44
N GLU A 25 -28.40 18.75 -24.33
CA GLU A 25 -28.37 19.29 -22.97
C GLU A 25 -27.06 20.07 -22.70
N LEU A 26 -25.91 19.54 -23.14
CA LEU A 26 -24.62 20.23 -23.03
C LEU A 26 -24.56 21.49 -23.90
N ARG A 27 -25.23 21.51 -25.06
CA ARG A 27 -25.30 22.68 -25.94
C ARG A 27 -26.26 23.73 -25.40
N GLU A 28 -27.32 23.32 -24.73
CA GLU A 28 -28.30 24.18 -24.07
C GLU A 28 -27.73 24.78 -22.77
N GLY A 29 -26.90 24.03 -22.05
CA GLY A 29 -26.11 24.48 -20.89
C GLY A 29 -24.97 25.46 -21.24
N ARG A 30 -24.60 25.59 -22.53
CA ARG A 30 -23.51 26.47 -22.98
C ARG A 30 -23.98 27.86 -23.45
N ALA A 31 -25.25 28.21 -23.29
CA ALA A 31 -25.68 29.60 -23.47
C ALA A 31 -25.27 30.43 -22.24
N PRO A 32 -24.31 31.37 -22.33
CA PRO A 32 -23.93 32.20 -21.19
C PRO A 32 -25.02 33.26 -21.01
N ARG A 33 -26.13 32.86 -20.40
CA ARG A 33 -26.97 33.83 -19.69
C ARG A 33 -26.10 34.26 -18.52
N ARG A 34 -25.58 35.50 -18.60
CA ARG A 34 -24.94 36.18 -17.47
C ARG A 34 -25.97 36.24 -16.33
N ARG A 35 -26.05 35.15 -15.56
CA ARG A 35 -26.75 35.14 -14.29
C ARG A 35 -25.79 35.79 -13.29
N PRO A 36 -26.26 36.71 -12.44
CA PRO A 36 -25.46 37.13 -11.30
C PRO A 36 -25.06 35.86 -10.53
N PHE A 37 -23.83 35.84 -9.99
CA PHE A 37 -23.39 34.78 -9.09
C PHE A 37 -24.38 34.72 -7.93
N GLU A 38 -25.34 33.81 -8.04
CA GLU A 38 -26.31 33.58 -7.00
C GLU A 38 -25.53 32.79 -5.93
N PRO A 39 -25.38 33.36 -4.72
CA PRO A 39 -24.63 32.68 -3.68
C PRO A 39 -25.25 31.30 -3.43
N PRO A 40 -24.43 30.28 -3.18
CA PRO A 40 -24.90 28.91 -3.01
C PRO A 40 -25.96 28.88 -1.91
N THR A 41 -27.08 28.22 -2.19
CA THR A 41 -28.12 28.10 -1.16
C THR A 41 -27.63 27.11 -0.10
N PRO A 42 -28.09 27.20 1.16
CA PRO A 42 -27.75 26.22 2.19
C PRO A 42 -28.13 24.78 1.80
N ARG A 43 -29.10 24.59 0.91
CA ARG A 43 -29.42 23.28 0.31
C ARG A 43 -28.36 22.80 -0.68
N ASP A 44 -27.69 23.69 -1.40
CA ASP A 44 -26.60 23.33 -2.30
C ASP A 44 -25.35 22.94 -1.53
N ILE A 45 -25.11 23.53 -0.35
CA ILE A 45 -24.03 23.11 0.56
C ILE A 45 -24.32 21.72 1.14
N LEU A 46 -25.55 21.47 1.62
CA LEU A 46 -25.94 20.14 2.11
C LEU A 46 -25.83 19.07 1.01
N ARG A 47 -26.30 19.38 -0.21
CA ARG A 47 -26.14 18.49 -1.36
C ARG A 47 -24.68 18.26 -1.71
N PHE A 48 -23.83 19.28 -1.68
CA PHE A 48 -22.39 19.13 -1.91
C PHE A 48 -21.72 18.26 -0.83
N THR A 49 -22.11 18.41 0.44
CA THR A 49 -21.57 17.56 1.50
C THR A 49 -22.05 16.11 1.37
N GLU A 50 -23.28 15.88 0.92
CA GLU A 50 -23.82 14.54 0.68
C GLU A 50 -23.19 13.87 -0.55
N GLU A 51 -23.00 14.63 -1.62
CA GLU A 51 -22.55 14.12 -2.91
C GLU A 51 -21.02 13.96 -2.98
N TYR A 52 -20.26 14.79 -2.26
CA TYR A 52 -18.81 14.84 -2.39
C TYR A 52 -18.06 14.74 -1.05
N THR A 53 -18.39 15.56 -0.05
CA THR A 53 -17.58 15.61 1.19
C THR A 53 -17.72 14.35 2.03
N ILE A 54 -18.96 13.94 2.34
CA ILE A 54 -19.24 12.76 3.17
C ILE A 54 -18.69 11.50 2.51
N PRO A 55 -18.93 11.21 1.21
CA PRO A 55 -18.32 10.06 0.54
C PRO A 55 -16.78 10.10 0.60
N THR A 56 -16.17 11.25 0.36
CA THR A 56 -14.70 11.40 0.41
C THR A 56 -14.15 11.13 1.81
N VAL A 57 -14.80 11.66 2.85
CA VAL A 57 -14.41 11.43 4.25
C VAL A 57 -14.59 9.95 4.61
N ILE A 58 -15.69 9.32 4.20
CA ILE A 58 -15.91 7.89 4.41
C ILE A 58 -14.82 7.06 3.71
N SER A 59 -14.52 7.35 2.44
CA SER A 59 -13.46 6.65 1.71
C SER A 59 -12.09 6.83 2.36
N THR A 60 -11.79 8.02 2.88
CA THR A 60 -10.55 8.28 3.61
C THR A 60 -10.50 7.45 4.89
N LEU A 61 -11.59 7.43 5.67
CA LEU A 61 -11.67 6.60 6.88
C LEU A 61 -11.56 5.11 6.55
N GLU A 62 -12.24 4.63 5.51
CA GLU A 62 -12.16 3.24 5.08
C GLU A 62 -10.73 2.87 4.66
N ALA A 63 -10.04 3.76 3.93
CA ALA A 63 -8.63 3.57 3.59
C ALA A 63 -7.74 3.52 4.85
N THR A 64 -7.99 4.38 5.84
CA THR A 64 -7.24 4.32 7.11
C THR A 64 -7.52 3.04 7.88
N ILE A 65 -8.78 2.58 7.93
CA ILE A 65 -9.14 1.30 8.57
C ILE A 65 -8.46 0.14 7.83
N GLN A 66 -8.49 0.12 6.49
CA GLN A 66 -7.81 -0.90 5.70
C GLN A 66 -6.28 -0.87 5.93
N ALA A 67 -5.67 0.31 6.06
CA ALA A 67 -4.26 0.44 6.41
C ALA A 67 -3.95 -0.10 7.82
N LEU A 68 -4.81 0.17 8.80
CA LEU A 68 -4.69 -0.38 10.15
C LEU A 68 -4.91 -1.89 10.19
N GLU A 69 -5.83 -2.43 9.38
CA GLU A 69 -6.02 -3.86 9.22
C GLU A 69 -4.80 -4.52 8.56
N LEU A 70 -4.21 -3.88 7.56
CA LEU A 70 -2.96 -4.32 6.94
C LEU A 70 -1.84 -4.33 7.97
N PHE A 71 -1.71 -3.26 8.76
CA PHE A 71 -0.75 -3.19 9.86
C PHE A 71 -0.98 -4.30 10.89
N ARG A 72 -2.22 -4.59 11.25
CA ARG A 72 -2.57 -5.74 12.11
C ARG A 72 -2.18 -7.07 11.48
N ARG A 73 -2.35 -7.24 10.16
CA ARG A 73 -1.92 -8.44 9.43
C ARG A 73 -0.39 -8.57 9.43
N LEU A 74 0.34 -7.46 9.31
CA LEU A 74 1.80 -7.41 9.43
C LEU A 74 2.27 -7.74 10.85
N LEU A 75 1.62 -7.19 11.88
CA LEU A 75 1.90 -7.56 13.28
C LEU A 75 1.58 -9.04 13.55
N ARG A 76 0.52 -9.59 12.95
CA ARG A 76 0.23 -11.03 13.01
C ARG A 76 1.28 -11.88 12.29
N LEU A 77 1.98 -11.32 11.31
CA LEU A 77 3.10 -11.96 10.63
C LEU A 77 4.39 -11.88 11.47
N ALA A 78 4.57 -10.80 12.25
CA ALA A 78 5.68 -10.60 13.18
C ALA A 78 5.55 -11.43 14.47
N ASP A 79 4.33 -11.81 14.86
CA ASP A 79 4.06 -12.80 15.91
C ASP A 79 3.51 -14.12 15.32
N PRO A 80 4.33 -14.83 14.51
CA PRO A 80 3.90 -16.02 13.82
C PRO A 80 3.66 -17.14 14.84
N GLU A 81 4.40 -17.22 15.96
CA GLU A 81 4.23 -18.29 16.95
C GLU A 81 2.81 -18.37 17.54
N ARG A 82 2.11 -17.24 17.69
CA ARG A 82 0.73 -17.23 18.19
C ARG A 82 -0.30 -17.60 17.12
N ALA A 83 -0.12 -17.13 15.88
CA ALA A 83 -0.98 -17.48 14.74
C ALA A 83 -0.82 -18.94 14.29
N ILE A 84 0.40 -19.47 14.39
CA ILE A 84 0.77 -20.83 13.98
C ILE A 84 0.25 -21.89 14.96
N ARG A 85 0.11 -21.52 16.24
CA ARG A 85 -0.41 -22.42 17.29
C ARG A 85 -1.90 -22.73 17.10
N GLU A 86 -2.63 -21.81 16.46
CA GLU A 86 -4.08 -21.91 16.24
C GLU A 86 -4.42 -22.50 14.85
N GLU A 87 -3.58 -22.28 13.84
CA GLU A 87 -3.73 -22.77 12.46
C GLU A 87 -2.84 -24.02 12.21
N SER A 88 -3.22 -25.15 12.81
CA SER A 88 -2.43 -26.38 12.78
C SER A 88 -2.26 -26.97 11.36
N ARG A 89 -0.99 -27.04 10.91
CA ARG A 89 -0.36 -27.85 9.82
C ARG A 89 -1.06 -28.05 8.45
N SER A 90 -2.35 -28.35 8.37
CA SER A 90 -3.06 -28.56 7.10
C SER A 90 -3.44 -27.26 6.40
N ALA A 91 -3.84 -26.24 7.17
CA ALA A 91 -4.17 -24.92 6.65
C ALA A 91 -2.92 -24.18 6.11
N ARG A 92 -1.74 -24.42 6.67
CA ARG A 92 -0.45 -23.88 6.16
C ARG A 92 -0.14 -24.26 4.72
N GLU A 93 -0.41 -25.51 4.34
CA GLU A 93 -0.08 -25.99 2.99
C GLU A 93 -1.09 -25.46 1.96
N THR A 94 -2.37 -25.36 2.34
CA THR A 94 -3.41 -24.75 1.49
C THR A 94 -3.26 -23.25 1.38
N THR A 95 -2.96 -22.55 2.48
CA THR A 95 -2.76 -21.10 2.52
C THR A 95 -1.49 -20.71 1.76
N ARG A 96 -0.40 -21.47 1.88
CA ARG A 96 0.83 -21.23 1.10
C ARG A 96 0.61 -21.39 -0.39
N ARG A 97 -0.04 -22.47 -0.83
CA ARG A 97 -0.40 -22.66 -2.25
C ARG A 97 -1.32 -21.56 -2.77
N HIS A 98 -2.30 -21.13 -1.97
CA HIS A 98 -3.20 -20.06 -2.35
C HIS A 98 -2.50 -18.69 -2.40
N ALA A 99 -1.59 -18.41 -1.47
CA ALA A 99 -0.77 -17.20 -1.48
C ALA A 99 0.20 -17.17 -2.67
N ASP A 100 0.80 -18.31 -3.03
CA ASP A 100 1.67 -18.43 -4.20
C ASP A 100 0.89 -18.19 -5.51
N ASP A 101 -0.32 -18.74 -5.64
CA ASP A 101 -1.17 -18.54 -6.82
C ASP A 101 -1.71 -17.09 -6.92
N VAL A 102 -2.17 -16.51 -5.82
CA VAL A 102 -2.60 -15.09 -5.79
C VAL A 102 -1.42 -14.15 -6.07
N GLY A 103 -0.24 -14.45 -5.52
CA GLY A 103 0.99 -13.70 -5.77
C GLY A 103 1.40 -13.74 -7.25
N ARG A 104 1.28 -14.91 -7.91
CA ARG A 104 1.53 -15.02 -9.37
C ARG A 104 0.55 -14.21 -10.19
N VAL A 105 -0.74 -14.27 -9.88
CA VAL A 105 -1.77 -13.50 -10.60
C VAL A 105 -1.56 -11.98 -10.42
N ALA A 106 -1.20 -11.54 -9.22
CA ALA A 106 -0.87 -10.14 -8.96
C ALA A 106 0.39 -9.68 -9.72
N VAL A 107 1.43 -10.52 -9.76
CA VAL A 107 2.66 -10.25 -10.52
C VAL A 107 2.40 -10.20 -12.03
N ASP A 108 1.58 -11.11 -12.57
CA ASP A 108 1.17 -11.10 -13.97
C ASP A 108 0.32 -9.87 -14.32
N GLY A 109 -0.54 -9.42 -13.38
CA GLY A 109 -1.30 -8.18 -13.50
C GLY A 109 -0.40 -6.94 -13.52
N LEU A 110 0.58 -6.87 -12.63
CA LEU A 110 1.56 -5.78 -12.56
C LEU A 110 2.37 -5.67 -13.85
N GLU A 111 2.84 -6.79 -14.41
CA GLU A 111 3.56 -6.75 -15.69
C GLU A 111 2.70 -6.28 -16.85
N ARG A 112 1.44 -6.71 -16.90
CA ARG A 112 0.51 -6.23 -17.92
C ARG A 112 0.31 -4.71 -17.80
N ALA A 113 0.13 -4.21 -16.58
CA ALA A 113 -0.01 -2.78 -16.32
C ALA A 113 1.27 -1.99 -16.64
N LEU A 114 2.45 -2.52 -16.30
CA LEU A 114 3.74 -1.89 -16.64
C LEU A 114 3.99 -1.88 -18.15
N SER A 115 3.63 -2.96 -18.86
CA SER A 115 3.72 -3.02 -20.32
C SER A 115 2.77 -2.03 -21.00
N GLU A 116 1.57 -1.87 -20.45
CA GLU A 116 0.58 -0.90 -20.93
C GLU A 116 1.02 0.55 -20.65
N LEU A 117 1.56 0.82 -19.46
CA LEU A 117 2.17 2.10 -19.11
C LEU A 117 3.36 2.42 -20.02
N GLN A 118 4.25 1.46 -20.29
CA GLN A 118 5.39 1.65 -21.18
C GLN A 118 4.93 1.90 -22.61
N ARG A 119 3.89 1.20 -23.07
CA ARG A 119 3.28 1.43 -24.38
C ARG A 119 2.67 2.83 -24.46
N ALA A 120 1.90 3.24 -23.47
CA ALA A 120 1.32 4.57 -23.39
C ALA A 120 2.39 5.66 -23.34
N LEU A 121 3.45 5.47 -22.54
CA LEU A 121 4.59 6.38 -22.47
C LEU A 121 5.43 6.38 -23.74
N SER A 122 5.41 5.33 -24.56
CA SER A 122 6.12 5.26 -25.85
C SER A 122 5.31 5.87 -26.99
N GLU A 123 3.98 5.80 -26.90
CA GLU A 123 3.04 6.36 -27.86
C GLU A 123 2.78 7.86 -27.60
N ALA A 124 2.90 8.30 -26.35
CA ALA A 124 2.89 9.71 -26.01
C ALA A 124 4.16 10.40 -26.52
N ASP A 125 3.97 11.48 -27.29
CA ASP A 125 5.07 12.35 -27.71
C ASP A 125 5.84 12.91 -26.51
N LEU A 126 7.15 13.07 -26.69
CA LEU A 126 8.03 13.61 -25.66
C LEU A 126 7.67 15.08 -25.38
N PRO A 127 7.56 15.50 -24.11
CA PRO A 127 7.30 16.89 -23.79
C PRO A 127 8.40 17.82 -24.33
N GLU A 128 8.01 19.01 -24.80
CA GLU A 128 8.91 20.00 -25.41
C GLU A 128 9.92 20.60 -24.41
N ASN A 129 9.60 20.57 -23.12
CA ASN A 129 10.45 21.06 -22.04
C ASN A 129 11.56 20.04 -21.72
N GLY A 130 12.83 20.49 -21.69
CA GLY A 130 13.99 19.63 -21.45
C GLY A 130 13.94 18.87 -20.11
N GLU A 131 13.58 19.55 -19.02
CA GLU A 131 13.46 18.93 -17.69
C GLU A 131 12.34 17.87 -17.65
N SER A 132 11.22 18.13 -18.32
CA SER A 132 10.13 17.13 -18.43
C SER A 132 10.53 15.94 -19.29
N ARG A 133 11.39 16.15 -20.30
CA ARG A 133 11.93 15.09 -21.14
C ARG A 133 12.87 14.18 -20.34
N ASP A 134 13.72 14.75 -19.50
CA ASP A 134 14.63 13.99 -18.63
C ASP A 134 13.85 13.11 -17.65
N ILE A 135 12.81 13.66 -17.00
CA ILE A 135 11.95 12.87 -16.08
C ILE A 135 11.23 11.72 -16.81
N VAL A 136 10.73 11.94 -18.03
CA VAL A 136 10.09 10.88 -18.82
C VAL A 136 11.10 9.80 -19.24
N GLU A 137 12.33 10.19 -19.53
CA GLU A 137 13.42 9.27 -19.87
C GLU A 137 13.86 8.43 -18.66
N GLU A 138 13.98 9.05 -17.48
CA GLU A 138 14.22 8.37 -16.21
C GLU A 138 13.10 7.39 -15.86
N ALA A 139 11.83 7.80 -16.00
CA ALA A 139 10.68 6.93 -15.77
C ALA A 139 10.68 5.70 -16.70
N ARG A 140 11.07 5.89 -17.98
CA ARG A 140 11.25 4.78 -18.94
C ARG A 140 12.40 3.86 -18.55
N GLN A 141 13.51 4.40 -18.05
CA GLN A 141 14.64 3.59 -17.59
C GLN A 141 14.28 2.78 -16.35
N LEU A 142 13.63 3.40 -15.36
CA LEU A 142 13.17 2.73 -14.14
C LEU A 142 12.17 1.60 -14.43
N SER A 143 11.26 1.81 -15.38
CA SER A 143 10.29 0.77 -15.80
C SER A 143 10.99 -0.47 -16.35
N ARG A 144 12.05 -0.30 -17.16
CA ARG A 144 12.84 -1.43 -17.70
C ARG A 144 13.59 -2.18 -16.61
N ASP A 145 14.19 -1.45 -15.66
CA ASP A 145 14.92 -2.06 -14.54
C ASP A 145 13.98 -2.90 -13.64
N ILE A 146 12.77 -2.41 -13.41
CA ILE A 146 11.74 -3.15 -12.67
C ILE A 146 11.32 -4.41 -13.44
N GLU A 147 11.09 -4.32 -14.75
CA GLU A 147 10.74 -5.48 -15.58
C GLU A 147 11.84 -6.55 -15.56
N GLU A 148 13.11 -6.14 -15.69
CA GLU A 148 14.26 -7.04 -15.60
C GLU A 148 14.32 -7.73 -14.24
N ARG A 149 14.16 -6.97 -13.16
CA ARG A 149 14.17 -7.50 -11.79
C ARG A 149 13.01 -8.45 -11.50
N LEU A 150 11.86 -8.20 -12.12
CA LEU A 150 10.67 -9.05 -12.01
C LEU A 150 10.84 -10.36 -12.81
N ALA A 151 11.37 -10.26 -14.03
CA ALA A 151 11.71 -11.41 -14.86
C ALA A 151 12.74 -12.32 -14.19
N ASP A 152 13.76 -11.74 -13.56
CA ASP A 152 14.76 -12.48 -12.77
C ASP A 152 14.15 -13.17 -11.56
N SER A 153 13.24 -12.49 -10.86
CA SER A 153 12.54 -13.05 -9.70
C SER A 153 11.66 -14.24 -10.10
N ARG A 154 10.99 -14.18 -11.25
CA ARG A 154 10.24 -15.32 -11.81
C ARG A 154 11.13 -16.47 -12.24
N ARG A 155 12.30 -16.17 -12.82
CA ARG A 155 13.26 -17.20 -13.19
C ARG A 155 13.74 -17.96 -11.96
N ARG A 156 14.12 -17.24 -10.91
CA ARG A 156 14.47 -17.82 -9.61
C ARG A 156 13.33 -18.67 -9.02
N ASN A 157 12.10 -18.19 -9.07
CA ASN A 157 10.94 -18.94 -8.56
C ASN A 157 10.72 -20.25 -9.33
N ARG A 158 10.75 -20.21 -10.68
CA ARG A 158 10.67 -21.42 -11.52
C ARG A 158 11.79 -22.42 -11.26
N ASP A 159 13.00 -21.93 -10.97
CA ASP A 159 14.14 -22.80 -10.64
C ASP A 159 13.98 -23.47 -9.27
N SER A 160 13.41 -22.76 -8.29
CA SER A 160 13.02 -23.34 -7.00
C SER A 160 11.96 -24.43 -7.15
N GLU A 161 10.88 -24.18 -7.91
CA GLU A 161 9.83 -25.19 -8.16
C GLU A 161 10.37 -26.45 -8.86
N ARG A 162 11.36 -26.29 -9.76
CA ARG A 162 12.02 -27.42 -10.44
C ARG A 162 12.88 -28.25 -9.47
N ARG A 163 13.53 -27.60 -8.50
CA ARG A 163 14.28 -28.30 -7.44
C ARG A 163 13.34 -29.08 -6.55
N ASP A 164 12.25 -28.46 -6.09
CA ASP A 164 11.27 -29.12 -5.22
C ASP A 164 10.66 -30.37 -5.86
N ARG A 165 10.30 -30.32 -7.15
CA ARG A 165 9.78 -31.49 -7.88
C ARG A 165 10.82 -32.61 -8.10
N SER A 166 12.11 -32.28 -8.11
CA SER A 166 13.16 -33.30 -8.29
C SER A 166 13.43 -34.10 -7.01
N THR A 167 13.10 -33.55 -5.84
CA THR A 167 13.31 -34.19 -4.52
C THR A 167 12.22 -35.22 -4.20
N ASP A 168 10.98 -35.02 -4.66
CA ASP A 168 9.85 -35.96 -4.49
C ASP A 168 9.80 -37.09 -5.53
N GLY A 169 10.64 -37.01 -6.57
CA GLY A 169 10.64 -37.93 -7.70
C GLY A 169 11.51 -39.18 -7.54
N ARG A 170 11.87 -39.63 -6.32
CA ARG A 170 12.54 -40.94 -6.16
C ARG A 170 11.51 -42.04 -6.45
N PRO A 171 11.59 -42.79 -7.58
CA PRO A 171 10.75 -43.95 -7.74
C PRO A 171 11.21 -44.95 -6.68
N ARG A 172 10.33 -45.29 -5.73
CA ARG A 172 10.48 -46.50 -4.92
C ARG A 172 10.43 -47.68 -5.87
N ALA A 173 11.58 -48.02 -6.46
CA ALA A 173 11.77 -49.28 -7.14
C ALA A 173 11.61 -50.37 -6.07
N THR A 174 10.43 -50.97 -6.01
CA THR A 174 10.17 -52.21 -5.30
C THR A 174 11.00 -53.31 -5.97
N ARG A 175 12.28 -53.40 -5.59
CA ARG A 175 13.08 -54.60 -5.81
C ARG A 175 12.75 -55.57 -4.70
N GLU A 176 11.66 -56.31 -4.88
CA GLU A 176 11.61 -57.65 -4.35
C GLU A 176 12.75 -58.43 -5.01
N ARG A 177 13.74 -58.86 -4.21
CA ARG A 177 14.28 -60.24 -4.19
C ARG A 177 15.65 -60.27 -3.48
N GLY A 178 15.62 -60.73 -2.23
CA GLY A 178 16.57 -61.72 -1.70
C GLY A 178 17.87 -61.24 -1.04
N GLY A 179 17.96 -61.43 0.28
CA GLY A 179 19.22 -61.69 0.99
C GLY A 179 19.40 -60.93 2.31
N PRO A 180 19.44 -61.59 3.49
CA PRO A 180 19.74 -60.92 4.74
C PRO A 180 21.24 -60.99 5.02
N MET A 181 21.89 -59.85 5.22
CA MET A 181 23.07 -59.80 6.10
C MET A 181 23.11 -58.51 6.88
N ARG A 182 23.36 -58.71 8.18
CA ARG A 182 23.64 -57.72 9.20
C ARG A 182 24.93 -56.98 8.85
N ARG A 183 25.05 -55.71 9.27
CA ARG A 183 26.03 -55.27 10.29
C ARG A 183 26.25 -53.75 10.27
N ASP A 184 26.28 -53.23 11.49
CA ASP A 184 26.89 -51.99 11.99
C ASP A 184 26.52 -50.64 11.38
N GLY A 185 25.99 -49.79 12.27
CA GLY A 185 25.63 -48.43 11.96
C GLY A 185 26.82 -47.50 11.83
N ARG A 186 26.55 -46.38 11.18
CA ARG A 186 27.14 -45.07 11.45
C ARG A 186 26.32 -44.03 10.67
N ASP A 187 25.85 -43.03 11.39
CA ASP A 187 25.62 -41.64 10.99
C ASP A 187 25.27 -41.35 9.53
N ASP A 188 24.02 -40.98 9.28
CA ASP A 188 23.69 -40.01 8.24
C ASP A 188 22.63 -39.07 8.79
N ALA A 189 23.12 -37.90 9.20
CA ALA A 189 22.32 -36.76 9.59
C ALA A 189 21.36 -36.41 8.46
N PHE A 190 20.08 -36.32 8.81
CA PHE A 190 19.11 -35.61 7.99
C PHE A 190 19.48 -34.14 8.02
N ASP A 191 20.26 -33.71 7.02
CA ASP A 191 20.46 -32.31 6.66
C ASP A 191 19.16 -31.80 6.00
N ASP A 192 18.15 -31.57 6.84
CA ASP A 192 17.02 -30.71 6.48
C ASP A 192 17.54 -29.28 6.59
N GLY A 193 17.63 -28.59 5.44
CA GLY A 193 18.23 -27.27 5.25
C GLY A 193 17.52 -26.13 6.01
N ALA A 194 17.52 -26.21 7.34
CA ALA A 194 17.10 -25.13 8.22
C ALA A 194 18.30 -24.22 8.48
N VAL A 195 18.26 -23.02 7.91
CA VAL A 195 19.19 -21.93 8.25
C VAL A 195 18.99 -21.59 9.73
N ARG A 196 19.96 -21.97 10.58
CA ARG A 196 20.00 -21.58 11.99
C ARG A 196 20.73 -20.24 12.09
N ILE A 197 20.00 -19.16 12.29
CA ILE A 197 20.58 -17.87 12.66
C ILE A 197 20.76 -17.90 14.18
N SER A 198 22.00 -17.95 14.63
CA SER A 198 22.35 -17.76 16.04
C SER A 198 22.31 -16.25 16.32
N VAL A 199 21.30 -15.79 17.05
CA VAL A 199 21.29 -14.45 17.64
C VAL A 199 22.03 -14.57 18.96
N SER A 200 23.16 -13.88 19.06
CA SER A 200 23.82 -13.63 20.34
C SER A 200 23.14 -12.41 20.95
N ASP A 201 22.41 -12.60 22.04
CA ASP A 201 22.00 -11.49 22.89
C ASP A 201 23.26 -10.92 23.53
N GLU A 202 23.76 -9.81 22.99
CA GLU A 202 24.76 -8.99 23.65
C GLU A 202 24.01 -8.23 24.74
N GLU A 203 24.05 -8.78 25.96
CA GLU A 203 23.56 -8.13 27.17
C GLU A 203 24.26 -6.77 27.28
N GLY A 204 23.51 -5.70 27.02
CA GLY A 204 23.94 -4.33 27.25
C GLY A 204 24.16 -4.14 28.74
N ASP A 205 25.42 -3.88 29.10
CA ASP A 205 25.87 -3.45 30.41
C ASP A 205 25.15 -2.14 30.80
N GLU A 206 24.22 -2.23 31.73
CA GLU A 206 23.59 -1.07 32.35
C GLU A 206 24.61 -0.48 33.33
N THR A 207 25.47 0.41 32.83
CA THR A 207 26.36 1.19 33.69
C THR A 207 25.52 2.28 34.37
N ASP A 208 25.25 2.09 35.66
CA ASP A 208 24.75 3.13 36.57
C ASP A 208 25.62 4.39 36.47
N GLY A 209 25.03 5.46 35.96
CA GLY A 209 25.62 6.80 35.87
C GLY A 209 24.95 7.74 36.86
N ASP A 210 25.69 8.02 37.92
CA ASP A 210 25.42 8.86 39.09
C ASP A 210 24.92 10.28 38.79
N ASP A 211 24.06 10.77 39.68
CA ASP A 211 23.62 12.15 39.83
C ASP A 211 24.80 13.12 39.91
N SER A 212 24.73 14.23 39.19
CA SER A 212 25.49 15.45 39.51
C SER A 212 24.78 16.67 38.93
N ASP A 213 24.02 17.33 39.80
CA ASP A 213 23.71 18.75 39.69
C ASP A 213 25.02 19.55 39.63
N ASP A 214 25.26 20.27 38.53
CA ASP A 214 26.10 21.47 38.56
C ASP A 214 25.58 22.50 37.56
N ALA A 215 24.95 23.53 38.10
CA ALA A 215 24.53 24.70 37.36
C ALA A 215 25.71 25.67 37.31
N GLU A 216 26.27 25.92 36.12
CA GLU A 216 26.94 27.19 35.84
C GLU A 216 26.66 27.64 34.41
N ARG A 217 26.31 28.92 34.33
CA ARG A 217 25.82 29.65 33.17
C ARG A 217 27.00 30.26 32.43
N THR A 218 27.24 29.84 31.20
CA THR A 218 28.07 30.59 30.25
C THR A 218 27.36 30.66 28.92
N GLY A 219 26.99 31.88 28.51
CA GLY A 219 26.33 32.15 27.25
C GLY A 219 27.19 31.74 26.07
N ASP A 220 26.55 31.10 25.10
CA ASP A 220 27.02 30.96 23.74
C ASP A 220 25.79 31.07 22.85
N ASP A 221 25.70 32.17 22.11
CA ASP A 221 24.77 32.35 21.01
C ASP A 221 25.09 31.30 19.94
N SER A 222 24.24 30.29 19.82
CA SER A 222 24.20 29.40 18.66
C SER A 222 22.76 28.92 18.49
N ASP A 223 22.30 28.95 17.24
CA ASP A 223 20.93 28.71 16.76
C ASP A 223 20.26 27.43 17.31
N GLU A 224 19.82 27.45 18.57
CA GLU A 224 18.94 26.44 19.14
C GLU A 224 17.52 26.73 18.63
N PRO A 225 16.85 25.79 17.93
CA PRO A 225 15.49 26.00 17.49
C PRO A 225 14.61 26.30 18.71
N PRO A 226 13.64 27.23 18.61
CA PRO A 226 12.79 27.57 19.75
C PRO A 226 12.14 26.29 20.28
N THR A 227 12.51 25.92 21.51
CA THR A 227 11.91 24.78 22.20
C THR A 227 10.48 25.15 22.54
N VAL A 228 9.52 24.55 21.84
CA VAL A 228 8.10 24.81 22.07
C VAL A 228 7.69 24.08 23.34
N ASP A 229 7.27 24.81 24.37
CA ASP A 229 6.73 24.25 25.60
C ASP A 229 5.34 23.67 25.34
N ILE A 230 5.31 22.38 24.99
CA ILE A 230 4.10 21.62 24.64
C ILE A 230 3.06 21.68 25.76
N GLU A 231 3.51 21.76 27.02
CA GLU A 231 2.60 21.88 28.17
C GLU A 231 1.83 23.20 28.16
N SER A 232 2.47 24.31 27.79
CA SER A 232 1.81 25.62 27.70
C SER A 232 0.86 25.70 26.49
N GLU A 233 1.25 25.12 25.35
CA GLU A 233 0.40 25.03 24.16
C GLU A 233 -0.85 24.16 24.41
N LEU A 234 -0.69 23.03 25.09
CA LEU A 234 -1.82 22.15 25.42
C LEU A 234 -2.79 22.79 26.41
N ASP A 235 -2.28 23.60 27.35
CA ASP A 235 -3.13 24.33 28.28
C ASP A 235 -3.93 25.43 27.56
N SER A 236 -3.30 26.15 26.63
CA SER A 236 -3.97 27.16 25.79
C SER A 236 -5.09 26.56 24.92
N ILE A 237 -4.83 25.42 24.28
CA ILE A 237 -5.84 24.72 23.46
C ILE A 237 -6.97 24.17 24.34
N ARG A 238 -6.65 23.66 25.55
CA ARG A 238 -7.66 23.20 26.50
C ARG A 238 -8.57 24.34 26.92
N ASP A 239 -8.00 25.50 27.25
CA ASP A 239 -8.78 26.68 27.64
C ASP A 239 -9.64 27.20 26.48
N GLU A 240 -9.14 27.18 25.25
CA GLU A 240 -9.92 27.54 24.06
C GLU A 240 -11.11 26.60 23.85
N VAL A 241 -10.88 25.29 23.95
CA VAL A 241 -11.94 24.27 23.82
C VAL A 241 -12.97 24.41 24.93
N GLU A 242 -12.53 24.58 26.18
CA GLU A 242 -13.45 24.75 27.31
C GLU A 242 -14.28 26.04 27.18
N ARG A 243 -13.68 27.10 26.64
CA ARG A 243 -14.36 28.37 26.36
C ARG A 243 -15.38 28.24 25.23
N ALA A 244 -15.04 27.51 24.17
CA ALA A 244 -15.95 27.21 23.07
C ALA A 244 -17.14 26.34 23.54
N GLU A 245 -16.90 25.37 24.42
CA GLU A 245 -17.95 24.55 25.03
C GLU A 245 -18.86 25.37 25.96
N ARG A 246 -18.32 26.38 26.64
CA ARG A 246 -19.10 27.33 27.45
C ARG A 246 -19.84 28.40 26.62
N GLY A 247 -19.60 28.46 25.31
CA GLY A 247 -20.25 29.41 24.40
C GLY A 247 -19.84 30.87 24.62
N GLU A 248 -18.64 31.10 25.17
CA GLU A 248 -18.09 32.44 25.34
C GLU A 248 -17.31 32.83 24.08
N GLU A 249 -17.86 33.75 23.27
CA GLU A 249 -17.15 34.30 22.10
C GLU A 249 -15.84 34.98 22.52
N PRO A 250 -14.77 34.87 21.70
CA PRO A 250 -13.49 35.49 21.98
C PRO A 250 -13.67 37.01 22.08
N ARG A 251 -13.13 37.61 23.14
CA ARG A 251 -13.03 39.07 23.18
C ARG A 251 -11.99 39.48 22.13
N PRO A 252 -12.26 40.49 21.30
CA PRO A 252 -11.23 41.02 20.42
C PRO A 252 -10.06 41.46 21.31
N GLU A 253 -8.88 40.93 21.01
CA GLU A 253 -7.64 41.41 21.61
C GLU A 253 -7.51 42.88 21.19
N ASP A 254 -7.47 43.77 22.19
CA ASP A 254 -7.14 45.16 21.98
C ASP A 254 -5.68 45.21 21.52
N ASP A 255 -5.46 45.50 20.24
CA ASP A 255 -4.16 45.91 19.68
C ASP A 255 -3.70 47.16 20.46
N GLU A 256 -2.83 46.98 21.45
CA GLU A 256 -2.06 48.08 22.05
C GLU A 256 -0.71 48.23 21.32
N GLU A 257 -0.39 49.50 21.02
CA GLU A 257 0.71 50.05 20.20
C GLU A 257 2.14 49.59 20.54
#